data_AF-A0A9X1ITG7-F1
#
_entry.id   AF-A0A9X1ITG7-F1
#
_cell.length_a   1.000
_cell.length_b   1.000
_cell.length_c   1.000
_cell.angle_alpha   90.00
_cell.angle_beta   90.00
_cell.angle_gamma   90.00
#
_symmetry.space_group_name_H-M   'P 1'
#
loop_
_entity.id
_entity.type
_entity.pdbx_description
1 polymer ?
#
loop_
_entity_poly.entity_id
_entity_poly.type
_entity_poly.pdbx_seq_one_letter_code
_entity_poly.pdbx_strand_id
1 'polypeptide(L)'
;MPPRRVLLALSLFAAALTTPASLLAQAGKTDWNAVGQRLLRDMQRAGEDAAGEALAQWIWASRRDALSAGVQPMPQAIRARLRGYFPDALLARVRYRIGNGHDLSLQTNAFKGNAVAITLGDVILFRPDAALLADARLWAHELTHVQQYDRWGVRGFARRYTLDHVGVEREAEAGAARYAQANKARPGN
;
A
#
# COMPACT_ATOMS: atom_id res chain seq x y z
N MET A 1 -87.57 -44.92 -40.35
CA MET A 1 -87.02 -45.29 -41.68
C MET A 1 -87.43 -44.20 -42.67
N PRO A 2 -86.63 -43.74 -43.66
CA PRO A 2 -85.28 -44.12 -44.12
C PRO A 2 -84.30 -42.88 -44.15
N PRO A 3 -83.24 -42.76 -44.98
CA PRO A 3 -81.85 -42.83 -44.50
C PRO A 3 -80.88 -41.68 -44.88
N ARG A 4 -79.72 -41.68 -44.19
CA ARG A 4 -78.33 -41.32 -44.59
C ARG A 4 -78.09 -40.25 -45.67
N ARG A 5 -77.30 -39.22 -45.31
CA ARG A 5 -76.10 -38.81 -46.08
C ARG A 5 -74.95 -38.43 -45.14
N VAL A 6 -73.77 -38.95 -45.51
CA VAL A 6 -72.44 -38.79 -44.92
C VAL A 6 -71.88 -37.41 -45.27
N LEU A 7 -71.09 -36.80 -44.39
CA LEU A 7 -69.89 -36.03 -44.78
C LEU A 7 -68.91 -36.03 -43.60
N LEU A 8 -67.77 -36.71 -43.80
CA LEU A 8 -66.56 -36.59 -42.99
C LEU A 8 -66.08 -35.15 -43.02
N ALA A 9 -65.76 -34.57 -41.86
CA ALA A 9 -64.86 -33.44 -41.77
C ALA A 9 -63.82 -33.75 -40.68
N LEU A 10 -62.62 -34.12 -41.11
CA LEU A 10 -61.42 -34.09 -40.27
C LEU A 10 -61.24 -32.64 -39.79
N SER A 11 -61.13 -32.43 -38.49
CA SER A 11 -60.54 -31.21 -37.94
C SER A 11 -59.36 -31.62 -37.06
N LEU A 12 -58.18 -31.25 -37.53
CA LEU A 12 -56.89 -31.49 -36.90
C LEU A 12 -56.85 -30.89 -35.49
N PHE A 13 -56.36 -31.70 -34.54
CA PHE A 13 -55.81 -31.22 -33.28
C PHE A 13 -54.51 -30.45 -33.57
N ALA A 14 -54.52 -29.12 -33.45
CA ALA A 14 -53.31 -28.33 -33.37
C ALA A 14 -52.91 -28.22 -31.88
N ALA A 15 -51.99 -29.10 -31.45
CA ALA A 15 -51.32 -28.95 -30.17
C ALA A 15 -50.43 -27.71 -30.23
N ALA A 16 -50.82 -26.64 -29.52
CA ALA A 16 -49.98 -25.47 -29.33
C ALA A 16 -48.86 -25.83 -28.34
N LEU A 17 -47.71 -26.28 -28.88
CA LEU A 17 -46.44 -26.22 -28.17
C LEU A 17 -46.09 -24.73 -28.01
N THR A 18 -46.55 -24.11 -26.92
CA THR A 18 -46.01 -22.81 -26.49
C THR A 18 -44.58 -23.06 -26.06
N THR A 19 -43.64 -22.94 -26.98
CA THR A 19 -42.24 -22.69 -26.63
C THR A 19 -42.24 -21.39 -25.83
N PRO A 20 -41.75 -21.38 -24.57
CA PRO A 20 -41.50 -20.12 -23.90
C PRO A 20 -40.35 -19.45 -24.66
N ALA A 21 -40.68 -18.55 -25.60
CA ALA A 21 -39.71 -17.65 -26.24
C ALA A 21 -38.91 -16.85 -25.19
N SER A 22 -39.42 -16.78 -23.95
CA SER A 22 -38.78 -16.24 -22.76
C SER A 22 -37.55 -17.01 -22.26
N LEU A 23 -37.31 -18.26 -22.68
CA LEU A 23 -36.08 -19.01 -22.33
C LEU A 23 -34.94 -18.82 -23.35
N LEU A 24 -35.24 -18.33 -24.57
CA LEU A 24 -34.23 -18.00 -25.58
C LEU A 24 -33.83 -16.52 -25.58
N ALA A 25 -34.63 -15.65 -24.96
CA ALA A 25 -34.31 -14.22 -24.81
C ALA A 25 -33.25 -13.92 -23.72
N GLN A 26 -32.79 -14.94 -22.99
CA GLN A 26 -31.73 -14.82 -21.98
C GLN A 26 -30.32 -15.10 -22.55
N ALA A 27 -30.17 -15.13 -23.87
CA ALA A 27 -28.87 -14.97 -24.53
C ALA A 27 -28.44 -13.49 -24.39
N GLY A 28 -27.83 -13.18 -23.24
CA GLY A 28 -27.46 -11.82 -22.85
C GLY A 28 -26.68 -11.07 -23.93
N LYS A 29 -27.17 -9.88 -24.29
CA LYS A 29 -26.38 -8.90 -25.05
C LYS A 29 -25.15 -8.58 -24.20
N THR A 30 -23.97 -9.03 -24.62
CA THR A 30 -22.71 -8.65 -23.97
C THR A 30 -22.64 -7.14 -23.88
N ASP A 31 -22.62 -6.61 -22.66
CA ASP A 31 -22.42 -5.18 -22.43
C ASP A 31 -20.94 -4.85 -22.63
N TRP A 32 -20.61 -4.43 -23.85
CA TRP A 32 -19.26 -4.06 -24.25
C TRP A 32 -18.70 -2.86 -23.46
N ASN A 33 -19.57 -1.98 -22.95
CA ASN A 33 -19.13 -0.88 -22.08
C ASN A 33 -18.68 -1.43 -20.72
N ALA A 34 -19.41 -2.38 -20.15
CA ALA A 34 -19.02 -3.04 -18.89
C ALA A 34 -17.70 -3.81 -19.05
N VAL A 35 -17.50 -4.51 -20.17
CA VAL A 35 -16.23 -5.19 -20.49
C VAL A 35 -15.09 -4.18 -20.62
N GLY A 36 -15.28 -3.08 -21.36
CA GLY A 36 -14.27 -2.04 -21.53
C GLY A 36 -13.87 -1.37 -20.21
N GLN A 37 -14.84 -1.02 -19.36
CA GLN A 37 -14.58 -0.44 -18.04
C GLN A 37 -13.83 -1.42 -17.13
N ARG A 38 -14.13 -2.73 -17.21
CA ARG A 38 -13.40 -3.74 -16.46
C ARG A 38 -11.93 -3.82 -16.90
N LEU A 39 -11.68 -3.86 -18.21
CA LEU A 39 -10.33 -3.91 -18.74
C LEU A 39 -9.49 -2.69 -18.30
N LEU A 40 -10.06 -1.48 -18.37
CA LEU A 40 -9.38 -0.26 -17.90
C LEU A 40 -9.01 -0.33 -16.41
N ARG A 41 -9.91 -0.83 -15.57
CA ARG A 41 -9.62 -1.04 -14.14
C ARG A 41 -8.54 -2.10 -13.92
N ASP A 42 -8.56 -3.19 -14.67
CA ASP A 42 -7.56 -4.25 -14.55
C ASP A 42 -6.17 -3.74 -15.01
N MET A 43 -6.11 -2.94 -16.08
CA MET A 43 -4.87 -2.28 -16.51
C MET A 43 -4.35 -1.27 -15.48
N GLN A 44 -5.23 -0.46 -14.90
CA GLN A 44 -4.85 0.48 -13.84
C GLN A 44 -4.27 -0.27 -12.64
N ARG A 45 -4.93 -1.35 -12.18
CA ARG A 45 -4.44 -2.19 -11.08
C ARG A 45 -3.08 -2.81 -11.39
N ALA A 46 -2.90 -3.33 -12.61
CA ALA A 46 -1.61 -3.87 -13.02
C ALA A 46 -0.50 -2.80 -13.00
N GLY A 47 -0.82 -1.57 -13.41
CA GLY A 47 0.10 -0.43 -13.30
C GLY A 47 0.45 -0.07 -11.86
N GLU A 48 -0.56 -0.03 -10.98
CA GLU A 48 -0.39 0.21 -9.54
C GLU A 48 0.46 -0.88 -8.87
N ASP A 49 0.20 -2.14 -9.18
CA ASP A 49 0.96 -3.27 -8.63
C ASP A 49 2.41 -3.28 -9.15
N ALA A 50 2.63 -2.95 -10.43
CA ALA A 50 3.98 -2.81 -10.99
C ALA A 50 4.76 -1.66 -10.34
N ALA A 51 4.12 -0.52 -10.09
CA ALA A 51 4.74 0.61 -9.41
C ALA A 51 5.06 0.29 -7.94
N GLY A 52 4.16 -0.40 -7.23
CA GLY A 52 4.40 -0.88 -5.87
C GLY A 52 5.55 -1.89 -5.80
N GLU A 53 5.64 -2.80 -6.77
CA GLU A 53 6.75 -3.76 -6.89
C GLU A 53 8.08 -3.06 -7.12
N ALA A 54 8.13 -2.10 -8.05
CA ALA A 54 9.33 -1.33 -8.34
C ALA A 54 9.86 -0.60 -7.09
N LEU A 55 8.96 0.03 -6.32
CA LEU A 55 9.33 0.67 -5.06
C LEU A 55 9.80 -0.34 -4.00
N ALA A 56 9.18 -1.52 -3.90
CA ALA A 56 9.63 -2.57 -2.98
C ALA A 56 11.06 -3.06 -3.32
N GLN A 57 11.36 -3.27 -4.60
CA GLN A 57 12.70 -3.65 -5.05
C GLN A 57 13.72 -2.55 -4.75
N TRP A 58 13.34 -1.29 -4.97
CA TRP A 58 14.19 -0.16 -4.62
C TRP A 58 14.49 -0.12 -3.12
N ILE A 59 13.49 -0.27 -2.25
CA ILE A 59 13.68 -0.31 -0.78
C ILE A 59 14.66 -1.41 -0.38
N TRP A 60 14.53 -2.62 -0.94
CA TRP A 60 15.43 -3.72 -0.63
C TRP A 60 16.86 -3.48 -1.11
N ALA A 61 17.03 -2.96 -2.34
CA ALA A 61 18.33 -2.61 -2.89
C ALA A 61 19.00 -1.54 -2.02
N SER A 62 18.31 -0.44 -1.74
CA SER A 62 18.82 0.65 -0.91
C SER A 62 19.14 0.20 0.51
N ARG A 63 18.33 -0.68 1.12
CA ARG A 63 18.64 -1.24 2.45
C ARG A 63 19.91 -2.07 2.41
N ARG A 64 20.07 -2.94 1.40
CA ARG A 64 21.28 -3.76 1.23
C ARG A 64 22.51 -2.89 1.07
N ASP A 65 22.43 -1.83 0.27
CA ASP A 65 23.54 -0.91 0.00
C ASP A 65 23.90 -0.11 1.26
N ALA A 66 22.90 0.33 2.04
CA ALA A 66 23.14 0.97 3.32
C ALA A 66 23.86 0.04 4.31
N LEU A 67 23.44 -1.22 4.40
CA LEU A 67 24.06 -2.22 5.26
C LEU A 67 25.50 -2.54 4.83
N SER A 68 25.76 -2.67 3.53
CA SER A 68 27.11 -2.96 3.01
C SER A 68 28.07 -1.79 3.21
N ALA A 69 27.57 -0.55 3.13
CA ALA A 69 28.34 0.66 3.42
C ALA A 69 28.58 0.88 4.94
N GLY A 70 27.93 0.09 5.79
CA GLY A 70 28.00 0.18 7.25
C GLY A 70 26.92 1.08 7.85
N VAL A 71 26.37 0.63 8.97
CA VAL A 71 25.32 1.34 9.72
C VAL A 71 25.69 1.39 11.20
N GLN A 72 25.13 2.37 11.91
CA GLN A 72 25.34 2.59 13.33
C GLN A 72 24.06 2.24 14.13
N PRO A 73 24.18 1.80 15.40
CA PRO A 73 23.02 1.69 16.28
C PRO A 73 22.44 3.07 16.57
N MET A 74 21.15 3.15 16.94
CA MET A 74 20.52 4.40 17.39
C MET A 74 21.39 5.11 18.45
N PRO A 75 21.65 6.42 18.34
CA PRO A 75 22.45 7.17 19.31
C PRO A 75 21.89 7.00 20.74
N GLN A 76 22.75 6.76 21.72
CA GLN A 76 22.33 6.44 23.09
C GLN A 76 21.43 7.52 23.71
N ALA A 77 21.75 8.80 23.49
CA ALA A 77 20.97 9.93 23.98
C ALA A 77 19.55 9.95 23.38
N ILE A 78 19.42 9.65 22.08
CA ILE A 78 18.12 9.51 21.42
C ILE A 78 17.36 8.31 21.95
N ARG A 79 18.03 7.15 22.04
CA ARG A 79 17.43 5.94 22.57
C ARG A 79 16.85 6.20 23.96
N ALA A 80 17.61 6.81 24.86
CA ALA A 80 17.15 7.17 26.20
C ALA A 80 15.87 8.03 26.20
N ARG A 81 15.78 9.02 25.31
CA ARG A 81 14.60 9.90 25.15
C ARG A 81 13.37 9.21 24.58
N LEU A 82 13.55 8.11 23.84
CA LEU A 82 12.47 7.34 23.21
C LEU A 82 12.00 6.15 24.06
N ARG A 83 12.79 5.76 25.07
CA ARG A 83 12.44 4.65 25.97
C ARG A 83 11.15 4.92 26.73
N GLY A 84 10.39 3.84 26.95
CA GLY A 84 9.10 3.90 27.62
C GLY A 84 7.96 4.43 26.76
N TYR A 85 8.24 4.99 25.57
CA TYR A 85 7.23 5.29 24.56
C TYR A 85 7.26 4.26 23.42
N PHE A 86 8.45 3.90 22.94
CA PHE A 86 8.65 2.80 21.99
C PHE A 86 9.18 1.54 22.67
N PRO A 87 8.88 0.33 22.16
CA PRO A 87 9.41 -0.92 22.72
C PRO A 87 10.94 -0.97 22.69
N ASP A 88 11.58 -1.44 23.77
CA ASP A 88 13.05 -1.50 23.86
C ASP A 88 13.67 -2.38 22.75
N ALA A 89 12.98 -3.44 22.32
CA ALA A 89 13.41 -4.29 21.20
C ALA A 89 13.41 -3.57 19.85
N LEU A 90 12.48 -2.63 19.64
CA LEU A 90 12.46 -1.76 18.45
C LEU A 90 13.66 -0.81 18.46
N LEU A 91 13.88 -0.11 19.58
CA LEU A 91 15.00 0.81 19.72
C LEU A 91 16.37 0.10 19.62
N ALA A 92 16.44 -1.17 20.04
CA ALA A 92 17.66 -1.97 19.97
C ALA A 92 18.02 -2.44 18.56
N ARG A 93 17.02 -2.75 17.72
CA ARG A 93 17.26 -3.32 16.38
C ARG A 93 17.46 -2.25 15.31
N VAL A 94 16.86 -1.08 15.47
CA VAL A 94 16.95 0.00 14.47
C VAL A 94 18.39 0.46 14.28
N ARG A 95 18.77 0.68 13.03
CA ARG A 95 20.08 1.18 12.61
C ARG A 95 19.91 2.47 11.85
N TYR A 96 20.97 3.26 11.80
CA TYR A 96 21.00 4.46 10.99
C TYR A 96 22.30 4.64 10.24
N ARG A 97 22.25 5.48 9.21
CA ARG A 97 23.42 5.97 8.50
C ARG A 97 23.16 7.42 8.07
N ILE A 98 24.22 8.22 8.05
CA ILE A 98 24.19 9.53 7.40
C ILE A 98 24.58 9.32 5.94
N GLY A 99 23.69 9.63 5.00
CA GLY A 99 23.99 9.59 3.57
C GLY A 99 24.91 10.74 3.16
N ASN A 100 25.63 10.58 2.06
CA ASN A 100 26.54 11.59 1.51
C ASN A 100 25.82 12.73 0.73
N GLY A 101 24.50 12.88 0.90
CA GLY A 101 23.66 13.85 0.18
C GLY A 101 23.37 13.47 -1.28
N HIS A 102 24.34 12.97 -2.02
CA HIS A 102 24.18 12.48 -3.39
C HIS A 102 23.34 11.19 -3.44
N ASP A 103 23.62 10.23 -2.54
CA ASP A 103 22.88 8.98 -2.42
C ASP A 103 21.39 9.29 -2.21
N LEU A 104 21.10 10.08 -1.18
CA LEU A 104 19.73 10.46 -0.82
C LEU A 104 19.05 11.31 -1.89
N SER A 105 19.73 12.31 -2.47
CA SER A 105 19.09 13.16 -3.50
C SER A 105 18.80 12.42 -4.81
N LEU A 106 19.67 11.53 -5.27
CA LEU A 106 19.41 10.71 -6.45
C LEU A 106 18.24 9.75 -6.20
N GLN A 107 18.23 9.16 -5.01
CA GLN A 107 17.18 8.26 -4.52
C GLN A 107 15.83 8.98 -4.34
N THR A 108 15.80 10.16 -3.71
CA THR A 108 14.58 10.94 -3.50
C THR A 108 14.10 11.63 -4.75
N ASN A 109 14.97 12.00 -5.70
CA ASN A 109 14.55 12.57 -6.98
C ASN A 109 13.87 11.53 -7.87
N ALA A 110 14.29 10.26 -7.81
CA ALA A 110 13.57 9.15 -8.43
C ALA A 110 12.15 8.98 -7.86
N PHE A 111 11.93 9.41 -6.61
CA PHE A 111 10.66 9.40 -5.88
C PHE A 111 10.24 10.79 -5.40
N LYS A 112 10.41 11.83 -6.23
CA LYS A 112 9.90 13.23 -6.08
C LYS A 112 9.91 13.88 -4.67
N GLY A 113 10.82 13.52 -3.76
CA GLY A 113 10.86 14.01 -2.38
C GLY A 113 12.08 14.86 -2.04
N ASN A 114 11.95 15.82 -1.12
CA ASN A 114 13.07 16.46 -0.41
C ASN A 114 13.13 15.95 1.04
N ALA A 115 13.17 14.62 1.18
CA ALA A 115 13.11 13.97 2.48
C ALA A 115 14.40 14.23 3.27
N VAL A 116 14.26 14.58 4.56
CA VAL A 116 15.40 14.77 5.47
C VAL A 116 15.93 13.46 6.05
N ALA A 117 15.07 12.44 6.07
CA ALA A 117 15.41 11.06 6.37
C ALA A 117 14.53 10.10 5.54
N ILE A 118 14.97 8.86 5.38
CA ILE A 118 14.23 7.78 4.71
C ILE A 118 14.34 6.51 5.55
N THR A 119 13.21 5.89 5.86
CA THR A 119 13.19 4.57 6.51
C THR A 119 13.12 3.43 5.48
N LEU A 120 14.10 2.53 5.55
CA LEU A 120 14.27 1.35 4.72
C LEU A 120 14.15 0.08 5.58
N GLY A 121 12.93 -0.28 5.96
CA GLY A 121 12.69 -1.34 6.92
C GLY A 121 13.09 -0.91 8.34
N ASP A 122 14.19 -1.46 8.84
CA ASP A 122 14.79 -1.15 10.15
C ASP A 122 16.04 -0.23 10.06
N VAL A 123 16.40 0.22 8.86
CA VAL A 123 17.53 1.13 8.61
C VAL A 123 17.00 2.52 8.26
N ILE A 124 17.44 3.56 8.97
CA ILE A 124 17.07 4.95 8.71
C ILE A 124 18.26 5.68 8.08
N LEU A 125 18.06 6.24 6.90
CA LEU A 125 19.05 7.08 6.23
C LEU A 125 18.74 8.54 6.50
N PHE A 126 19.66 9.27 7.15
CA PHE A 126 19.55 10.71 7.36
C PHE A 126 20.37 11.48 6.32
N ARG A 127 19.88 12.63 5.88
CA ARG A 127 20.72 13.57 5.10
C ARG A 127 21.92 14.04 5.94
N PRO A 128 23.01 14.52 5.31
CA PRO A 128 24.17 15.01 6.03
C PRO A 128 23.89 16.34 6.72
N ASP A 129 23.23 16.24 7.87
CA ASP A 129 22.97 17.31 8.83
C ASP A 129 22.93 16.68 10.23
N ALA A 130 23.94 17.02 11.05
CA ALA A 130 24.10 16.46 12.39
C ALA A 130 22.96 16.84 13.34
N ALA A 131 22.26 17.96 13.10
CA ALA A 131 21.15 18.39 13.94
C ALA A 131 19.97 17.40 13.90
N LEU A 132 19.76 16.73 12.76
CA LEU A 132 18.70 15.75 12.57
C LEU A 132 18.85 14.54 13.48
N LEU A 133 20.10 14.14 13.77
CA LEU A 133 20.35 13.01 14.66
C LEU A 133 19.97 13.28 16.10
N ALA A 134 19.89 14.56 16.52
CA ALA A 134 19.50 14.96 17.87
C ALA A 134 17.98 15.19 18.01
N ASP A 135 17.23 15.14 16.92
CA ASP A 135 15.78 15.37 16.90
C ASP A 135 14.98 14.10 17.20
N ALA A 136 14.65 13.88 18.48
CA ALA A 136 13.86 12.73 18.89
C ALA A 136 12.43 12.71 18.29
N ARG A 137 11.87 13.87 17.88
CA ARG A 137 10.57 13.90 17.19
C ARG A 137 10.71 13.33 15.78
N LEU A 138 11.77 13.70 15.06
CA LEU A 138 12.08 13.11 13.76
C LEU A 138 12.30 11.59 13.89
N TRP A 139 13.07 11.15 14.88
CA TRP A 139 13.21 9.70 15.14
C TRP A 139 11.87 9.01 15.42
N ALA A 140 10.95 9.65 16.13
CA ALA A 140 9.61 9.09 16.36
C ALA A 140 8.77 8.97 15.08
N HIS A 141 8.94 9.91 14.14
CA HIS A 141 8.36 9.82 12.80
C HIS A 141 8.91 8.57 12.09
N GLU A 142 10.24 8.46 11.98
CA GLU A 142 10.90 7.33 11.29
C GLU A 142 10.61 5.98 11.94
N LEU A 143 10.57 5.90 13.28
CA LEU A 143 10.17 4.68 13.99
C LEU A 143 8.73 4.26 13.70
N THR A 144 7.85 5.22 13.37
CA THR A 144 6.49 4.89 12.94
C THR A 144 6.51 4.22 11.57
N HIS A 145 7.39 4.65 10.65
CA HIS A 145 7.62 3.91 9.41
C HIS A 145 8.19 2.50 9.66
N VAL A 146 9.11 2.33 10.61
CA VAL A 146 9.59 0.99 10.98
C VAL A 146 8.43 0.10 11.43
N GLN A 147 7.51 0.62 12.25
CA GLN A 147 6.31 -0.12 12.66
C GLN A 147 5.35 -0.39 11.49
N GLN A 148 5.23 0.51 10.52
CA GLN A 148 4.48 0.27 9.29
C GLN A 148 5.09 -0.90 8.49
N TYR A 149 6.42 -0.96 8.38
CA TYR A 149 7.11 -2.12 7.80
C TYR A 149 6.86 -3.40 8.59
N ASP A 150 6.88 -3.36 9.93
CA ASP A 150 6.57 -4.54 10.75
C ASP A 150 5.16 -5.08 10.47
N ARG A 151 4.17 -4.18 10.29
CA ARG A 151 2.77 -4.56 10.06
C ARG A 151 2.48 -5.02 8.64
N TRP A 152 3.12 -4.41 7.65
CA TRP A 152 2.75 -4.58 6.23
C TRP A 152 3.79 -5.33 5.41
N GLY A 153 5.00 -5.50 5.94
CA GLY A 153 6.17 -5.89 5.17
C GLY A 153 6.55 -4.84 4.11
N VAL A 154 7.69 -5.03 3.45
CA VAL A 154 8.20 -4.07 2.45
C VAL A 154 7.24 -3.92 1.26
N ARG A 155 6.69 -5.02 0.74
CA ARG A 155 5.73 -4.97 -0.37
C ARG A 155 4.44 -4.24 0.01
N GLY A 156 3.91 -4.52 1.19
CA GLY A 156 2.66 -3.91 1.66
C GLY A 156 2.84 -2.42 2.00
N PHE A 157 4.01 -2.02 2.48
CA PHE A 157 4.39 -0.62 2.62
C PHE A 157 4.48 0.06 1.26
N ALA A 158 5.27 -0.49 0.33
CA ALA A 158 5.49 0.08 -0.99
C ALA A 158 4.17 0.29 -1.76
N ARG A 159 3.30 -0.71 -1.78
CA ARG A 159 1.97 -0.58 -2.40
C ARG A 159 1.13 0.54 -1.80
N ARG A 160 1.12 0.69 -0.47
CA ARG A 160 0.38 1.78 0.20
C ARG A 160 1.01 3.14 -0.07
N TYR A 161 2.33 3.24 -0.07
CA TYR A 161 3.03 4.48 -0.33
C TYR A 161 2.82 4.96 -1.78
N THR A 162 2.88 4.06 -2.76
CA THR A 162 2.59 4.37 -4.16
C THR A 162 1.15 4.84 -4.38
N LEU A 163 0.18 4.25 -3.68
CA LEU A 163 -1.24 4.56 -3.83
C LEU A 163 -1.71 5.77 -3.00
N ASP A 164 -1.21 5.91 -1.78
CA ASP A 164 -1.61 6.92 -0.80
C ASP A 164 -0.43 7.28 0.14
N HIS A 165 0.62 7.87 -0.42
CA HIS A 165 1.75 8.38 0.38
C HIS A 165 1.27 9.35 1.47
N VAL A 166 0.26 10.19 1.19
CA VAL A 166 -0.29 11.15 2.16
C VAL A 166 -0.85 10.44 3.39
N GLY A 167 -1.54 9.31 3.21
CA GLY A 167 -2.01 8.47 4.31
C GLY A 167 -0.89 7.87 5.15
N VAL A 168 0.15 7.37 4.48
CA VAL A 168 1.32 6.78 5.15
C VAL A 168 2.07 7.83 5.98
N GLU A 169 2.35 8.99 5.40
CA GLU A 169 3.03 10.13 6.04
C GLU A 169 2.20 10.72 7.18
N ARG A 170 0.88 10.84 7.01
CA ARG A 170 -0.01 11.34 8.06
C ARG A 170 0.02 10.46 9.31
N GLU A 171 0.13 9.14 9.16
CA GLU A 171 0.28 8.24 10.31
C GLU A 171 1.62 8.46 11.02
N ALA A 172 2.71 8.62 10.25
CA ALA A 172 4.05 8.89 10.79
C ALA A 172 4.13 10.22 11.55
N GLU A 173 3.55 11.28 10.98
CA GLU A 173 3.40 12.58 11.63
C GLU A 173 2.56 12.50 12.90
N ALA A 174 1.46 11.73 12.89
CA ALA A 174 0.66 11.51 14.08
C ALA A 174 1.44 10.74 15.17
N GLY A 175 2.29 9.78 14.78
CA GLY A 175 3.20 9.08 15.69
C GLY A 175 4.19 10.01 16.37
N ALA A 176 4.84 10.87 15.60
CA ALA A 176 5.73 11.91 16.10
C ALA A 176 5.02 12.91 17.03
N ALA A 177 3.79 13.32 16.69
CA ALA A 177 2.99 14.21 17.51
C ALA A 177 2.61 13.58 18.87
N ARG A 178 2.20 12.31 18.87
CA ARG A 178 1.89 11.57 20.11
C ARG A 178 3.13 11.43 21.00
N TYR A 179 4.31 11.16 20.42
CA TYR A 179 5.57 11.15 21.16
C TYR A 179 5.86 12.52 21.80
N ALA A 180 5.75 13.59 21.02
CA ALA A 180 6.02 14.94 21.52
C ALA A 180 5.07 15.34 22.67
N GLN A 181 3.80 14.94 22.60
CA GLN A 181 2.82 15.15 23.68
C GLN A 181 3.19 14.34 24.93
N ALA A 182 3.49 13.05 24.78
CA ALA A 182 3.90 12.19 25.89
C ALA A 182 5.19 12.68 26.57
N ASN A 183 6.15 13.19 25.79
CA ASN A 183 7.40 13.72 26.32
C ASN A 183 7.20 15.05 27.08
N LYS A 184 6.28 15.92 26.65
CA LYS A 184 5.91 17.14 27.41
C LYS A 184 5.25 16.80 28.76
N ALA A 185 4.49 15.72 28.82
CA ALA A 185 3.82 15.26 30.03
C ALA A 185 4.77 14.56 31.03
N ARG A 186 6.05 14.35 30.67
CA ARG A 186 7.10 13.84 31.57
C ARG A 186 8.00 15.01 32.02
N PRO A 187 7.61 15.78 33.04
CA PRO A 187 8.50 16.79 33.59
C PRO A 187 9.69 16.11 34.27
N GLY A 188 10.90 16.41 33.80
CA GLY A 188 12.15 16.12 34.49
C GLY A 188 12.69 14.69 34.32
N ASN A 189 13.81 14.59 33.60
CA ASN A 189 14.91 13.74 34.00
C ASN A 189 16.17 14.60 33.96
#